data_AF-A0A538GS84-F1
#
_entry.id   AF-A0A538GS84-F1
#
_cell.length_a   1.000
_cell.length_b   1.000
_cell.length_c   1.000
_cell.angle_alpha   90.00
_cell.angle_beta   90.00
_cell.angle_gamma   90.00
#
_symmetry.space_group_name_H-M   'P 1'
#
loop_
_entity.id
_entity.type
_entity.pdbx_description
1 polymer ?
#
loop_
_entity_poly.entity_id
_entity_poly.type
_entity_poly.pdbx_seq_one_letter_code
_entity_poly.pdbx_strand_id
1 'polypeptide(L)'
;MAYLGGGRLNIEELVANQSLRQIAPGTVQAFPDLEMIVEHVIAEGDLVAVRVSAAATHKGDFRGIAPTGKRWEATASAWYEVQDGKISDFWVNWDWLAIMEAIGAVERVEPSH
;
A
#
# COMPACT_ATOMS: atom_id res chain seq x y z
N MET A 1 -5.37 -25.51 -0.90
CA MET A 1 -5.30 -24.83 0.41
C MET A 1 -3.95 -25.18 1.05
N ALA A 2 -2.91 -24.41 0.75
CA ALA A 2 -1.60 -24.59 1.38
C ALA A 2 -1.35 -23.36 2.27
N TYR A 3 -1.36 -23.60 3.58
CA TYR A 3 -0.87 -22.66 4.58
C TYR A 3 0.66 -22.59 4.43
N LEU A 4 1.21 -21.41 4.15
CA LEU A 4 2.62 -21.11 4.39
C LEU A 4 2.74 -20.41 5.74
N GLY A 5 3.73 -20.86 6.51
CA GLY A 5 3.85 -20.69 7.96
C GLY A 5 4.02 -19.25 8.43
N GLY A 6 3.50 -19.02 9.64
CA GLY A 6 3.62 -17.77 10.39
C GLY A 6 5.03 -17.49 10.89
N GLY A 7 5.93 -17.11 9.99
CA GLY A 7 7.11 -16.32 10.30
C GLY A 7 6.81 -14.84 10.03
N ARG A 8 7.09 -13.94 10.99
CA ARG A 8 7.15 -12.50 10.67
C ARG A 8 8.33 -12.31 9.71
N LEU A 9 8.05 -12.28 8.41
CA LEU A 9 9.04 -11.88 7.42
C LEU A 9 9.38 -10.41 7.67
N ASN A 10 10.66 -10.13 7.96
CA ASN A 10 11.14 -8.77 8.13
C ASN A 10 11.42 -8.18 6.74
N ILE A 11 10.82 -7.03 6.43
CA ILE A 11 11.05 -6.34 5.16
C ILE A 11 12.53 -5.97 4.96
N GLU A 12 13.31 -5.84 6.04
CA GLU A 12 14.76 -5.61 6.00
C GLU A 12 15.55 -6.79 5.43
N GLU A 13 15.01 -8.01 5.50
CA GLU A 13 15.64 -9.22 4.94
C GLU A 13 15.26 -9.44 3.47
N LEU A 14 14.09 -8.94 3.07
CA LEU A 14 13.52 -9.13 1.73
C LEU A 14 13.99 -8.08 0.71
N VAL A 15 14.49 -6.93 1.16
CA VAL A 15 14.88 -5.81 0.29
C VAL A 15 16.40 -5.68 0.22
N ALA A 16 16.96 -5.88 -0.98
CA ALA A 16 18.41 -5.79 -1.22
C ALA A 16 18.93 -4.35 -1.13
N ASN A 17 18.15 -3.38 -1.62
CA ASN A 17 18.55 -1.98 -1.65
C ASN A 17 18.01 -1.21 -0.43
N GLN A 18 18.90 -0.63 0.38
CA GLN A 18 18.49 0.13 1.56
C GLN A 18 17.61 1.35 1.23
N SER A 19 17.74 1.97 0.04
CA SER A 19 16.91 3.11 -0.35
C SER A 19 15.44 2.75 -0.57
N LEU A 20 15.16 1.47 -0.82
CA LEU A 20 13.82 0.92 -1.03
C LEU A 20 13.08 0.65 0.29
N ARG A 21 13.74 0.82 1.44
CA ARG A 21 13.19 0.50 2.78
C ARG A 21 12.28 1.58 3.36
N GLN A 22 11.74 2.47 2.52
CA GLN A 22 10.93 3.59 2.99
C GLN A 22 9.44 3.24 2.92
N ILE A 23 8.86 2.89 4.08
CA ILE A 23 7.45 3.21 4.31
C ILE A 23 7.42 4.69 4.65
N ALA A 24 6.71 5.52 3.89
CA ALA A 24 6.62 6.96 4.16
C ALA A 24 6.18 7.15 5.64
N PRO A 25 7.02 7.72 6.52
CA PRO A 25 6.75 7.78 7.97
C PRO A 25 5.40 8.44 8.31
N GLY A 26 4.93 9.35 7.45
CA GLY A 26 3.62 10.00 7.59
C GLY A 26 2.42 9.08 7.36
N THR A 27 2.53 8.00 6.59
CA THR A 27 1.41 7.09 6.29
C THR A 27 1.01 6.27 7.51
N VAL A 28 1.99 5.79 8.29
CA VAL A 28 1.72 5.00 9.51
C VAL A 28 1.07 5.84 10.60
N GLN A 29 1.44 7.12 10.71
CA GLN A 29 0.83 8.04 11.68
C GLN A 29 -0.58 8.47 11.27
N ALA A 30 -0.81 8.72 9.98
CA ALA A 30 -2.12 9.10 9.44
C ALA A 30 -3.15 7.97 9.55
N PHE A 31 -2.70 6.73 9.35
CA PHE A 31 -3.53 5.54 9.21
C PHE A 31 -3.02 4.40 10.12
N PRO A 32 -3.09 4.57 11.46
CA PRO A 32 -2.50 3.61 12.40
C PRO A 32 -3.23 2.27 12.46
N ASP A 33 -4.45 2.19 11.92
CA ASP A 33 -5.28 0.99 11.80
C ASP A 33 -5.36 0.49 10.35
N LEU A 34 -4.32 0.76 9.54
CA LEU A 34 -4.22 0.27 8.18
C LEU A 34 -4.19 -1.27 8.15
N GLU A 35 -5.18 -1.83 7.48
CA GLU A 35 -5.26 -3.25 7.13
C GLU A 35 -5.02 -3.42 5.64
N MET A 36 -4.26 -4.45 5.26
CA MET A 36 -3.96 -4.79 3.88
C MET A 36 -4.18 -6.28 3.65
N ILE A 37 -4.83 -6.62 2.53
CA ILE A 37 -5.12 -7.97 2.10
C ILE A 37 -4.50 -8.17 0.72
N VAL A 38 -3.61 -9.15 0.60
CA VAL A 38 -3.06 -9.56 -0.70
C VAL A 38 -4.10 -10.39 -1.43
N GLU A 39 -4.63 -9.87 -2.53
CA GLU A 39 -5.67 -10.52 -3.32
C GLU A 39 -5.05 -11.47 -4.36
N HIS A 40 -3.99 -11.00 -5.03
CA HIS A 40 -3.33 -11.75 -6.09
C HIS A 40 -1.82 -11.56 -6.03
N VAL A 41 -1.12 -12.63 -6.39
CA VAL A 41 0.32 -12.63 -6.65
C VAL A 41 0.55 -13.38 -7.96
N ILE A 42 1.29 -12.76 -8.86
CA ILE A 42 1.72 -13.35 -10.13
C ILE A 42 3.23 -13.18 -10.21
N ALA A 43 3.95 -14.23 -10.62
CA ALA A 43 5.39 -14.18 -10.83
C ALA A 43 5.73 -14.66 -12.24
N GLU A 44 6.59 -13.92 -12.92
CA GLU A 44 7.11 -14.25 -14.25
C GLU A 44 8.58 -13.85 -14.33
N GLY A 45 9.47 -14.85 -14.45
CA GLY A 45 10.91 -14.64 -14.37
C GLY A 45 11.29 -13.96 -13.05
N ASP A 46 11.98 -12.83 -13.15
CA ASP A 46 12.43 -12.02 -12.02
C ASP A 46 11.41 -10.95 -11.60
N LEU A 47 10.21 -10.93 -12.18
CA LEU A 47 9.15 -9.97 -11.85
C LEU A 47 8.05 -10.62 -11.01
N VAL A 48 7.63 -9.92 -9.96
CA VAL A 48 6.48 -10.30 -9.12
C VAL A 48 5.50 -9.14 -9.07
N ALA A 49 4.25 -9.38 -9.48
CA ALA A 49 3.15 -8.44 -9.38
C ALA A 49 2.19 -8.86 -8.25
N VAL A 50 1.78 -7.89 -7.44
CA VAL A 50 0.88 -8.09 -6.30
C VAL A 50 -0.27 -7.09 -6.38
N ARG A 51 -1.51 -7.58 -6.26
CA ARG A 51 -2.69 -6.74 -6.04
C ARG A 51 -3.10 -6.79 -4.58
N VAL A 52 -3.33 -5.63 -3.98
CA VAL A 52 -3.67 -5.48 -2.56
C VAL A 52 -4.96 -4.67 -2.43
N SER A 53 -5.86 -5.13 -1.57
CA SER A 53 -6.97 -4.33 -1.04
C SER A 53 -6.55 -3.78 0.33
N ALA A 54 -6.92 -2.54 0.63
CA ALA A 54 -6.55 -1.91 1.89
C ALA A 54 -7.66 -1.01 2.44
N ALA A 55 -7.72 -0.89 3.76
CA ALA A 55 -8.65 -0.02 4.46
C ALA A 55 -8.01 0.56 5.71
N ALA A 56 -8.35 1.81 6.06
CA ALA A 56 -7.94 2.43 7.32
C ALA A 56 -8.87 3.58 7.72
N THR A 57 -8.65 4.12 8.91
CA THR A 57 -9.30 5.34 9.40
C THR A 57 -8.29 6.49 9.41
N HIS A 58 -8.69 7.66 8.90
CA HIS A 58 -7.88 8.88 8.93
C HIS A 58 -7.81 9.47 10.35
N LYS A 59 -6.77 9.10 11.10
CA LYS A 59 -6.60 9.40 12.54
C LYS A 59 -5.42 10.32 12.86
N GLY A 60 -4.50 10.52 11.92
CA GLY A 60 -3.41 11.50 12.03
C GLY A 60 -3.43 12.48 10.86
N ASP A 61 -2.57 13.50 10.90
CA ASP A 61 -2.38 14.39 9.74
C ASP A 61 -1.87 13.58 8.55
N PHE A 62 -2.51 13.75 7.40
CA PHE A 62 -2.03 13.19 6.14
C PHE A 62 -1.83 14.31 5.12
N ARG A 63 -0.57 14.61 4.80
CA ARG A 63 -0.19 15.60 3.77
C ARG A 63 -0.83 16.98 4.01
N GLY A 64 -0.92 17.42 5.28
CA GLY A 64 -1.50 18.70 5.66
C GLY A 64 -3.03 18.69 5.79
N ILE A 65 -3.65 17.52 5.71
CA ILE A 65 -5.09 17.34 5.93
C ILE A 65 -5.26 16.83 7.36
N ALA A 66 -5.98 17.61 8.18
CA ALA A 66 -6.29 17.24 9.56
C ALA A 66 -7.10 15.94 9.63
N PRO A 67 -6.96 15.14 10.71
CA PRO A 67 -7.63 13.85 10.83
C PRO A 67 -9.15 14.01 10.79
N THR A 68 -9.80 13.37 9.81
CA THR A 68 -11.24 13.51 9.57
C THR A 68 -12.07 12.42 10.25
N GLY A 69 -11.43 11.38 10.78
CA GLY A 69 -12.11 10.22 11.37
C GLY A 69 -12.86 9.34 10.36
N LYS A 70 -12.76 9.65 9.06
CA LYS A 70 -13.42 8.89 8.00
C LYS A 70 -12.62 7.62 7.68
N ARG A 71 -13.35 6.55 7.40
CA ARG A 71 -12.79 5.31 6.85
C ARG A 71 -12.61 5.47 5.34
N TRP A 72 -11.52 4.93 4.81
CA TRP A 72 -11.30 4.80 3.37
C TRP A 72 -11.03 3.33 3.03
N GLU A 73 -11.35 2.98 1.79
CA GLU A 73 -11.04 1.70 1.18
C GLU A 73 -10.43 1.97 -0.19
N ALA A 74 -9.33 1.30 -0.50
CA ALA A 74 -8.57 1.53 -1.72
C ALA A 74 -7.86 0.26 -2.16
N THR A 75 -7.37 0.25 -3.40
CA THR A 75 -6.52 -0.82 -3.90
C THR A 75 -5.12 -0.30 -4.20
N ALA A 76 -4.15 -1.20 -4.15
CA ALA A 76 -2.80 -0.96 -4.60
C ALA A 76 -2.35 -2.08 -5.54
N SER A 77 -1.51 -1.73 -6.50
CA SER A 77 -0.76 -2.70 -7.31
C SER A 77 0.72 -2.45 -7.10
N ALA A 78 1.45 -3.47 -6.68
CA ALA A 78 2.89 -3.42 -6.48
C ALA A 78 3.57 -4.37 -7.47
N TRP A 79 4.66 -3.92 -8.06
CA TRP A 79 5.54 -4.69 -8.92
C TRP A 79 6.90 -4.71 -8.27
N TYR A 80 7.53 -5.88 -8.22
CA TYR A 80 8.84 -6.10 -7.63
C TYR A 80 9.73 -6.76 -8.68
N GLU A 81 10.94 -6.23 -8.85
CA GLU A 81 12.04 -6.98 -9.43
C GLU A 81 12.76 -7.76 -8.34
N VAL A 82 13.07 -9.02 -8.59
CA VAL A 82 13.69 -9.94 -7.64
C VAL A 82 14.95 -10.53 -8.25
N GLN A 83 16.08 -10.33 -7.59
CA GLN A 83 17.38 -10.91 -7.95
C GLN A 83 17.98 -11.60 -6.73
N ASP A 84 18.52 -12.81 -6.92
CA ASP A 84 19.10 -13.65 -5.85
C ASP A 84 18.18 -13.82 -4.63
N GLY A 85 16.87 -13.96 -4.90
CA GLY A 85 15.84 -14.12 -3.87
C GLY A 85 15.53 -12.85 -3.07
N LYS A 86 15.97 -11.67 -3.51
CA LYS A 86 15.74 -10.38 -2.85
C LYS A 86 15.16 -9.35 -3.81
N ILE A 87 14.35 -8.44 -3.30
CA ILE A 87 13.78 -7.33 -4.08
C ILE A 87 14.91 -6.35 -4.44
N SER A 88 15.17 -6.20 -5.75
CA SER A 88 16.15 -5.27 -6.31
C SER A 88 15.55 -3.91 -6.65
N ASP A 89 14.29 -3.88 -7.07
CA ASP A 89 13.51 -2.66 -7.33
C ASP A 89 12.01 -2.90 -7.08
N PHE A 90 11.23 -1.84 -6.92
CA PHE A 90 9.77 -1.94 -6.85
C PHE A 90 9.05 -0.68 -7.33
N TRP A 91 7.83 -0.88 -7.84
CA TRP A 91 6.88 0.20 -8.17
C TRP A 91 5.54 -0.09 -7.52
N VAL A 92 4.97 0.90 -6.83
CA VAL A 92 3.63 0.78 -6.25
C VAL A 92 2.73 1.88 -6.77
N ASN A 93 1.55 1.50 -7.24
CA ASN A 93 0.48 2.41 -7.56
C ASN A 93 -0.69 2.20 -6.61
N TRP A 94 -1.03 3.23 -5.84
CA TRP A 94 -2.21 3.26 -4.98
C TRP A 94 -3.35 3.97 -5.71
N ASP A 95 -4.58 3.57 -5.41
CA ASP A 95 -5.77 4.37 -5.70
C ASP A 95 -5.82 5.57 -4.76
N TRP A 96 -4.98 6.55 -5.04
CA TRP A 96 -4.91 7.78 -4.26
C TRP A 96 -6.19 8.61 -4.39
N LEU A 97 -6.91 8.51 -5.51
CA LEU A 97 -8.15 9.26 -5.67
C LEU A 97 -9.18 8.78 -4.65
N ALA A 98 -9.40 7.47 -4.53
CA ALA A 98 -10.33 6.91 -3.54
C ALA A 98 -9.97 7.34 -2.10
N ILE A 99 -8.69 7.32 -1.74
CA ILE A 99 -8.21 7.75 -0.42
C ILE A 99 -8.48 9.25 -0.21
N MET A 100 -8.05 10.07 -1.17
CA MET A 100 -8.10 11.53 -1.06
C MET A 100 -9.55 12.07 -1.09
N GLU A 101 -10.44 11.46 -1.89
CA GLU A 101 -11.88 11.73 -1.86
C GLU A 101 -12.48 11.37 -0.49
N ALA A 102 -12.20 10.18 0.02
CA ALA A 102 -12.75 9.71 1.29
C ALA A 102 -12.34 10.61 2.46
N ILE A 103 -11.10 11.10 2.49
CA ILE A 103 -10.64 12.02 3.55
C ILE A 103 -11.04 13.48 3.31
N GLY A 104 -11.74 13.79 2.21
CA GLY A 104 -12.26 15.13 1.91
C GLY A 104 -11.22 16.09 1.34
N ALA A 105 -10.14 15.57 0.75
CA ALA A 105 -9.10 16.37 0.11
C ALA A 105 -9.41 16.70 -1.36
N VAL A 106 -10.22 15.86 -1.99
CA VAL A 106 -10.70 16.03 -3.36
C VAL A 106 -12.22 15.93 -3.35
N GLU A 107 -12.88 16.84 -4.03
CA GLU A 107 -14.34 16.80 -4.21
C GLU A 107 -14.67 15.95 -5.43
N ARG A 108 -15.59 15.00 -5.26
CA ARG A 108 -16.11 14.20 -6.35
C ARG A 108 -17.09 15.04 -7.16
N VAL A 109 -16.73 15.35 -8.40
CA VAL A 109 -17.63 16.04 -9.33
C VAL A 109 -18.44 14.98 -10.07
N GLU A 110 -19.74 14.90 -9.79
CA GLU A 110 -20.64 14.05 -10.56
C GLU A 110 -20.85 14.65 -11.96
N PRO A 111 -20.71 13.87 -13.05
CA PRO A 111 -21.00 14.36 -14.39
C PRO A 111 -22.43 14.88 -14.47
N SER A 112 -22.61 16.11 -14.96
CA SER A 112 -23.92 16.57 -15.39
C SER A 112 -24.37 15.71 -16.56
N HIS A 113 -25.47 14.97 -16.38
CA HIS A 113 -26.11 14.18 -17.43
C HIS A 113 -26.70 15.08 -18.53
#